data_AF-A0A935UCD0-F1
#
_entry.id   AF-A0A935UCD0-F1
#
_cell.length_a   1.000
_cell.length_b   1.000
_cell.length_c   1.000
_cell.angle_alpha   90.00
_cell.angle_beta   90.00
_cell.angle_gamma   90.00
#
_symmetry.space_group_name_H-M   'P 1'
#
loop_
_entity.id
_entity.type
_entity.pdbx_description
1 polymer ?
#
loop_
_entity_poly.entity_id
_entity_poly.type
_entity_poly.pdbx_seq_one_letter_code
_entity_poly.pdbx_strand_id
1 'polypeptide(L)'
;MRFPLALALAAGLFATGLPAAAANHDTVVPSLGAGPFRIACSNVAQDAALIAQSGSNATDFWEGRPKDGQLRYITQVLTAPQTAVRVDVAVPDQSSIYPQFAGQSVVHAAIVCHPTPAANADPDYLLPGTGDRVPRMQPAGSLPKLLGAAEYFETLGMRSEGRTGIAPLPLIVFSHGLGGSPISPGYLQAMTDLASFGFVVGAVFHGDPRFSRIRIENIGDVAFLFTNFDQFVEMELMRPLSLKAFTDELLVNPGFAPAIDANAIGAFGASMGGQATMNLLGAKLTTSLGLACRETTRDPRIKAAVGLVPYAGQTFLPSFCDDQSGAEEVARPYLAISGTADSTAPIKMAEQALQRFRGTRYLLALEGVAHEFTPDMRGDVMTWTVAFLHAYVGGPLAASVTSGDAAARTDLARLFRMAGVAGGPGEELRIDVHQGPALRRHVTPLVEFHHDGTDRYYLAPGEERAAQVDSGAAGPGWARTGLVINAASLARPPRPAGRLPSAAVPACAFRIAIADGPESWFYTTKPAECEAVKNQPGWRYEGTAFHAVPVDAAGRCPAGQRVVHRAYNNGAGSGAPNHRYTSSDSTLREMVRRGWADEGPAMCALP
;
A
#
# COMPACT_ATOMS: atom_id res chain seq x y z
N MET A 1 9.39 4.76 55.58
CA MET A 1 8.24 3.87 55.79
C MET A 1 8.18 2.92 54.60
N ARG A 2 8.34 1.62 54.85
CA ARG A 2 8.34 0.56 53.83
C ARG A 2 6.89 0.28 53.41
N PHE A 3 6.54 0.47 52.13
CA PHE A 3 5.28 -0.01 51.57
C PHE A 3 5.38 -1.53 51.35
N PRO A 4 4.54 -2.36 51.99
CA PRO A 4 4.47 -3.78 51.69
C PRO A 4 3.39 -4.06 50.63
N LEU A 5 3.49 -5.26 50.04
CA LEU A 5 2.56 -5.93 49.12
C LEU A 5 2.57 -5.48 47.65
N ALA A 6 3.30 -6.29 46.87
CA ALA A 6 2.98 -6.58 45.49
C ALA A 6 1.49 -6.98 45.36
N LEU A 7 0.69 -6.15 44.69
CA LEU A 7 -0.56 -6.59 44.07
C LEU A 7 -0.19 -7.19 42.70
N ALA A 8 0.24 -8.45 42.73
CA ALA A 8 0.13 -9.29 41.56
C ALA A 8 -1.36 -9.51 41.30
N LEU A 9 -1.86 -9.11 40.13
CA LEU A 9 -3.08 -9.72 39.62
C LEU A 9 -2.84 -11.24 39.66
N ALA A 10 -3.76 -11.96 40.30
CA ALA A 10 -3.96 -13.37 39.99
C ALA A 10 -4.48 -13.44 38.55
N ALA A 11 -3.59 -13.28 37.58
CA ALA A 11 -3.74 -13.80 36.23
C ALA A 11 -3.59 -15.32 36.32
N GLY A 12 -4.59 -15.96 36.91
CA GLY A 12 -4.70 -17.40 36.99
C GLY A 12 -5.10 -17.99 35.64
N LEU A 13 -4.15 -17.98 34.71
CA LEU A 13 -4.00 -18.93 33.60
C LEU A 13 -2.62 -18.64 33.01
N PHE A 14 -1.62 -19.40 33.46
CA PHE A 14 -0.41 -19.60 32.68
C PHE A 14 -0.83 -20.28 31.37
N ALA A 15 -1.20 -19.47 30.37
CA ALA A 15 -1.05 -19.90 28.99
C ALA A 15 0.45 -20.02 28.77
N THR A 16 0.98 -21.23 28.88
CA THR A 16 2.23 -21.61 28.24
C THR A 16 2.22 -20.99 26.86
N GLY A 17 3.17 -20.10 26.58
CA GLY A 17 3.19 -19.25 25.39
C GLY A 17 2.92 -20.07 24.14
N LEU A 18 1.66 -20.07 23.71
CA LEU A 18 1.33 -20.33 22.33
C LEU A 18 1.96 -19.17 21.57
N PRO A 19 2.67 -19.41 20.44
CA PRO A 19 3.04 -18.32 19.57
C PRO A 19 1.77 -17.50 19.33
N ALA A 20 1.84 -16.17 19.50
CA ALA A 20 0.69 -15.29 19.33
C ALA A 20 0.01 -15.68 18.02
N ALA A 21 -1.13 -16.39 18.13
CA ALA A 21 -1.84 -16.83 16.96
C ALA A 21 -2.25 -15.56 16.21
N ALA A 22 -2.01 -15.53 14.90
CA ALA A 22 -2.37 -14.38 14.09
C ALA A 22 -3.89 -14.18 14.18
N ALA A 23 -4.31 -13.21 15.00
CA ALA A 23 -5.71 -13.05 15.36
C ALA A 23 -6.50 -12.43 14.21
N ASN A 24 -5.80 -11.63 13.40
CA ASN A 24 -6.34 -11.02 12.21
C ASN A 24 -6.01 -11.85 10.96
N HIS A 25 -4.81 -12.42 10.83
CA HIS A 25 -4.34 -13.13 9.64
C HIS A 25 -4.34 -14.67 9.77
N ASP A 26 -5.46 -15.34 9.55
CA ASP A 26 -5.60 -16.79 9.81
C ASP A 26 -6.05 -17.66 8.62
N THR A 27 -6.28 -17.06 7.45
CA THR A 27 -6.84 -17.74 6.29
C THR A 27 -5.80 -17.86 5.18
N VAL A 28 -5.45 -19.08 4.81
CA VAL A 28 -4.69 -19.35 3.58
C VAL A 28 -5.68 -19.43 2.41
N VAL A 29 -5.47 -18.60 1.39
CA VAL A 29 -6.37 -18.50 0.23
C VAL A 29 -5.80 -19.27 -0.97
N PRO A 30 -6.65 -19.75 -1.89
CA PRO A 30 -6.16 -20.31 -3.15
C PRO A 30 -5.48 -19.22 -4.00
N SER A 31 -4.44 -19.63 -4.70
CA SER A 31 -3.73 -18.79 -5.67
C SER A 31 -4.64 -18.36 -6.83
N LEU A 32 -4.58 -17.08 -7.21
CA LEU A 32 -5.33 -16.53 -8.33
C LEU A 32 -4.74 -16.97 -9.68
N GLY A 33 -5.63 -17.42 -10.57
CA GLY A 33 -5.33 -17.58 -11.99
C GLY A 33 -5.56 -16.30 -12.78
N ALA A 34 -5.83 -16.42 -14.09
CA ALA A 34 -6.30 -15.29 -14.87
C ALA A 34 -7.70 -14.84 -14.39
N GLY A 35 -7.94 -13.54 -14.35
CA GLY A 35 -9.23 -12.98 -14.00
C GLY A 35 -10.29 -13.20 -15.09
N PRO A 36 -11.56 -12.88 -14.80
CA PRO A 36 -12.69 -13.26 -15.66
C PRO A 36 -12.81 -12.43 -16.94
N PHE A 37 -12.12 -11.28 -17.02
CA PHE A 37 -12.26 -10.37 -18.15
C PHE A 37 -11.25 -10.68 -19.27
N ARG A 38 -11.72 -10.58 -20.52
CA ARG A 38 -10.84 -10.54 -21.69
C ARG A 38 -10.14 -9.20 -21.76
N ILE A 39 -8.92 -9.19 -22.31
CA ILE A 39 -8.04 -8.03 -22.31
C ILE A 39 -7.66 -7.59 -23.72
N ALA A 40 -7.60 -6.27 -23.89
CA ALA A 40 -6.99 -5.60 -25.03
C ALA A 40 -5.97 -4.59 -24.50
N CYS A 41 -4.97 -4.26 -25.32
CA CYS A 41 -4.02 -3.20 -25.00
C CYS A 41 -3.88 -2.19 -26.15
N SER A 42 -3.44 -0.97 -25.81
CA SER A 42 -3.21 0.10 -26.78
C SER A 42 -2.11 -0.23 -27.77
N ASN A 43 -2.07 0.51 -28.88
CA ASN A 43 -1.11 0.25 -29.95
C ASN A 43 0.34 0.55 -29.53
N VAL A 44 1.21 -0.45 -29.71
CA VAL A 44 2.67 -0.34 -29.56
C VAL A 44 3.38 -1.03 -30.74
N ALA A 45 2.75 -1.01 -31.92
CA ALA A 45 3.27 -1.68 -33.11
C ALA A 45 4.60 -1.07 -33.56
N GLN A 46 5.58 -1.91 -33.89
CA GLN A 46 6.95 -1.52 -34.20
C GLN A 46 7.40 -1.96 -35.59
N ASP A 47 8.25 -1.16 -36.20
CA ASP A 47 8.85 -1.38 -37.50
C ASP A 47 10.12 -2.23 -37.35
N ALA A 48 9.99 -3.52 -37.67
CA ALA A 48 11.09 -4.46 -37.60
C ALA A 48 12.24 -4.11 -38.57
N ALA A 49 11.96 -3.46 -39.70
CA ALA A 49 12.99 -3.05 -40.66
C ALA A 49 13.82 -1.89 -40.10
N LEU A 50 13.18 -0.89 -39.46
CA LEU A 50 13.89 0.19 -38.78
C LEU A 50 14.77 -0.33 -37.63
N ILE A 51 14.24 -1.26 -36.83
CA ILE A 51 15.02 -1.91 -35.76
C ILE A 51 16.24 -2.64 -36.35
N ALA A 52 16.05 -3.46 -37.38
CA ALA A 52 17.14 -4.20 -38.02
C ALA A 52 18.20 -3.27 -38.63
N GLN A 53 17.78 -2.19 -39.30
CA GLN A 53 18.68 -1.19 -39.88
C GLN A 53 19.53 -0.46 -38.84
N SER A 54 19.01 -0.29 -37.61
CA SER A 54 19.77 0.29 -36.49
C SER A 54 20.87 -0.64 -35.94
N GLY A 55 20.93 -1.90 -36.42
CA GLY A 55 21.85 -2.93 -35.97
C GLY A 55 21.70 -3.29 -34.50
N SER A 56 20.47 -3.27 -33.98
CA SER A 56 20.18 -3.34 -32.54
C SER A 56 18.91 -4.11 -32.26
N ASN A 57 18.70 -4.47 -30.99
CA ASN A 57 17.55 -5.25 -30.59
C ASN A 57 16.37 -4.34 -30.25
N ALA A 58 15.14 -4.85 -30.39
CA ALA A 58 13.94 -4.10 -30.05
C ALA A 58 13.94 -3.61 -28.59
N THR A 59 14.43 -4.45 -27.67
CA THR A 59 14.55 -4.14 -26.24
C THR A 59 15.39 -2.90 -25.96
N ASP A 60 16.42 -2.62 -26.78
CA ASP A 60 17.23 -1.40 -26.64
C ASP A 60 16.39 -0.13 -26.83
N PHE A 61 15.38 -0.17 -27.71
CA PHE A 61 14.44 0.94 -27.89
C PHE A 61 13.41 1.04 -26.77
N TRP A 62 12.92 -0.09 -26.27
CA TRP A 62 11.92 -0.13 -25.19
C TRP A 62 12.49 0.44 -23.89
N GLU A 63 13.74 0.06 -23.60
CA GLU A 63 14.44 0.44 -22.38
C GLU A 63 15.21 1.75 -22.54
N GLY A 64 15.36 2.27 -23.76
CA GLY A 64 16.02 3.54 -24.02
C GLY A 64 17.54 3.49 -24.05
N ARG A 65 18.14 2.32 -24.33
CA ARG A 65 19.60 2.09 -24.31
C ARG A 65 20.27 2.75 -25.52
N PRO A 66 21.14 3.75 -25.31
CA PRO A 66 21.87 4.37 -26.43
C PRO A 66 22.92 3.41 -27.00
N LYS A 67 23.27 3.60 -28.27
CA LYS A 67 24.41 2.93 -28.92
C LYS A 67 25.20 3.95 -29.72
N ASP A 68 26.53 3.89 -29.61
CA ASP A 68 27.46 4.80 -30.29
C ASP A 68 27.12 6.30 -30.08
N GLY A 69 26.64 6.64 -28.88
CA GLY A 69 26.23 8.01 -28.52
C GLY A 69 24.86 8.44 -29.02
N GLN A 70 24.16 7.64 -29.82
CA GLN A 70 22.82 7.95 -30.30
C GLN A 70 21.75 7.46 -29.32
N LEU A 71 20.84 8.37 -28.95
CA LEU A 71 19.67 8.05 -28.14
C LEU A 71 18.75 7.10 -28.90
N ARG A 72 18.21 6.11 -28.18
CA ARG A 72 17.18 5.23 -28.68
C ARG A 72 15.97 5.30 -27.80
N TYR A 73 14.80 5.30 -28.41
CA TYR A 73 13.56 5.25 -27.68
C TYR A 73 12.45 4.71 -28.55
N ILE A 74 11.50 4.00 -27.92
CA ILE A 74 10.43 3.28 -28.62
C ILE A 74 9.69 4.15 -29.64
N THR A 75 9.51 5.45 -29.37
CA THR A 75 8.83 6.37 -30.29
C THR A 75 9.47 6.48 -31.68
N GLN A 76 10.76 6.14 -31.81
CA GLN A 76 11.48 6.17 -33.08
C GLN A 76 11.17 4.96 -33.98
N VAL A 77 10.65 3.88 -33.41
CA VAL A 77 10.42 2.61 -34.13
C VAL A 77 8.94 2.25 -34.21
N LEU A 78 8.02 3.10 -33.75
CA LEU A 78 6.59 2.86 -33.87
C LEU A 78 6.13 2.95 -35.34
N THR A 79 5.34 1.99 -35.81
CA THR A 79 4.72 2.06 -37.16
C THR A 79 3.56 3.04 -37.22
N ALA A 80 2.89 3.28 -36.09
CA ALA A 80 1.75 4.19 -35.98
C ALA A 80 1.89 5.14 -34.78
N PRO A 81 2.89 6.05 -34.79
CA PRO A 81 3.20 6.91 -33.64
C PRO A 81 2.08 7.88 -33.24
N GLN A 82 1.11 8.13 -34.14
CA GLN A 82 -0.07 8.97 -33.88
C GLN A 82 -1.19 8.24 -33.12
N THR A 83 -1.17 6.90 -33.10
CA THR A 83 -2.13 6.08 -32.33
C THR A 83 -1.57 5.65 -30.98
N ALA A 84 -0.24 5.54 -30.86
CA ALA A 84 0.40 5.19 -29.61
C ALA A 84 0.16 6.26 -28.53
N VAL A 85 -0.02 5.81 -27.29
CA VAL A 85 -0.18 6.73 -26.17
C VAL A 85 1.16 7.41 -25.88
N ARG A 86 1.16 8.73 -25.86
CA ARG A 86 2.34 9.56 -25.64
C ARG A 86 1.99 10.69 -24.69
N VAL A 87 2.95 11.06 -23.85
CA VAL A 87 2.83 12.16 -22.89
C VAL A 87 4.07 13.04 -22.98
N ASP A 88 3.86 14.35 -23.05
CA ASP A 88 4.90 15.36 -22.94
C ASP A 88 5.10 15.71 -21.46
N VAL A 89 6.25 15.32 -20.91
CA VAL A 89 6.55 15.51 -19.49
C VAL A 89 7.31 16.83 -19.32
N ALA A 90 6.65 17.84 -18.76
CA ALA A 90 7.28 19.10 -18.42
C ALA A 90 8.16 18.93 -17.18
N VAL A 91 9.48 19.06 -17.36
CA VAL A 91 10.47 18.94 -16.30
C VAL A 91 10.58 20.28 -15.55
N PRO A 92 10.48 20.30 -14.21
CA PRO A 92 10.65 21.51 -13.43
C PRO A 92 11.97 22.22 -13.75
N ASP A 93 11.95 23.55 -13.81
CA ASP A 93 13.16 24.37 -14.00
C ASP A 93 13.96 24.44 -12.69
N GLN A 94 14.56 23.32 -12.31
CA GLN A 94 15.34 23.14 -11.09
C GLN A 94 16.62 22.37 -11.42
N SER A 95 17.58 23.05 -12.04
CA SER A 95 18.86 22.47 -12.49
C SER A 95 19.70 21.82 -11.38
N SER A 96 19.43 22.13 -10.10
CA SER A 96 20.10 21.47 -8.97
C SER A 96 19.74 20.00 -8.79
N ILE A 97 18.60 19.55 -9.32
CA ILE A 97 18.12 18.16 -9.22
C ILE A 97 17.70 17.56 -10.57
N TYR A 98 17.55 18.40 -11.60
CA TYR A 98 17.39 18.02 -13.00
C TYR A 98 18.54 18.60 -13.85
N PRO A 99 19.78 18.14 -13.68
CA PRO A 99 20.96 18.72 -14.31
C PRO A 99 20.92 18.69 -15.84
N GLN A 100 20.22 17.73 -16.46
CA GLN A 100 20.20 17.59 -17.92
C GLN A 100 18.92 18.16 -18.56
N PHE A 101 17.78 18.05 -17.88
CA PHE A 101 16.47 18.31 -18.49
C PHE A 101 15.67 19.43 -17.81
N ALA A 102 16.23 20.17 -16.85
CA ALA A 102 15.54 21.31 -16.22
C ALA A 102 14.89 22.26 -17.26
N GLY A 103 13.60 22.53 -17.07
CA GLY A 103 12.80 23.42 -17.93
C GLY A 103 12.46 22.87 -19.32
N GLN A 104 12.86 21.63 -19.64
CA GLN A 104 12.57 20.98 -20.91
C GLN A 104 11.26 20.19 -20.88
N SER A 105 10.74 19.86 -22.07
CA SER A 105 9.67 18.88 -22.23
C SER A 105 10.23 17.58 -22.77
N VAL A 106 9.91 16.47 -22.12
CA VAL A 106 10.48 15.16 -22.41
C VAL A 106 9.37 14.16 -22.74
N VAL A 107 9.36 13.68 -23.99
CA VAL A 107 8.36 12.71 -24.46
C VAL A 107 8.55 11.35 -23.79
N HIS A 108 7.44 10.80 -23.30
CA HIS A 108 7.32 9.40 -22.93
C HIS A 108 6.20 8.72 -23.72
N ALA A 109 6.44 7.48 -24.18
CA ALA A 109 5.42 6.58 -24.67
C ALA A 109 4.81 5.78 -23.51
N ALA A 110 3.62 5.26 -23.72
CA ALA A 110 2.92 4.42 -22.76
C ALA A 110 2.12 3.31 -23.44
N ILE A 111 1.77 2.29 -22.67
CA ILE A 111 0.81 1.25 -23.05
C ILE A 111 -0.31 1.18 -22.01
N VAL A 112 -1.54 1.01 -22.48
CA VAL A 112 -2.74 0.87 -21.64
C VAL A 112 -3.40 -0.46 -21.94
N CYS A 113 -3.53 -1.32 -20.94
CA CYS A 113 -4.28 -2.58 -21.03
C CYS A 113 -5.59 -2.45 -20.26
N HIS A 114 -6.68 -2.97 -20.80
CA HIS A 114 -8.01 -2.82 -20.22
C HIS A 114 -8.93 -4.01 -20.54
N PRO A 115 -9.96 -4.26 -19.70
CA PRO A 115 -11.07 -5.11 -20.04
C PRO A 115 -11.72 -4.70 -21.36
N THR A 116 -12.01 -5.69 -22.20
CA THR A 116 -12.59 -5.49 -23.54
C THR A 116 -13.84 -6.36 -23.71
N PRO A 117 -14.81 -5.94 -24.56
CA PRO A 117 -15.96 -6.77 -24.89
C PRO A 117 -15.57 -8.12 -25.48
N ALA A 118 -16.38 -9.14 -25.24
CA ALA A 118 -16.24 -10.48 -25.81
C ALA A 118 -16.27 -10.48 -27.35
N ALA A 119 -16.95 -9.49 -27.93
CA ALA A 119 -17.01 -9.25 -29.37
C ALA A 119 -15.70 -8.68 -29.96
N ASN A 120 -14.73 -8.27 -29.13
CA ASN A 120 -13.46 -7.78 -29.65
C ASN A 120 -12.64 -8.92 -30.30
N ALA A 121 -12.58 -8.88 -31.63
CA ALA A 121 -11.85 -9.82 -32.46
C ALA A 121 -10.50 -9.27 -32.98
N ASP A 122 -9.99 -8.16 -32.43
CA ASP A 122 -8.67 -7.64 -32.83
C ASP A 122 -7.58 -8.71 -32.57
N PRO A 123 -6.60 -8.83 -33.48
CA PRO A 123 -5.54 -9.81 -33.34
C PRO A 123 -4.55 -9.40 -32.25
N ASP A 124 -3.88 -10.39 -31.67
CA ASP A 124 -2.71 -10.13 -30.82
C ASP A 124 -1.55 -9.61 -31.67
N TYR A 125 -0.71 -8.77 -31.07
CA TYR A 125 0.54 -8.34 -31.69
C TYR A 125 1.73 -9.06 -31.06
N LEU A 126 2.56 -9.68 -31.90
CA LEU A 126 3.79 -10.34 -31.47
C LEU A 126 4.89 -9.30 -31.32
N LEU A 127 5.46 -9.21 -30.12
CA LEU A 127 6.57 -8.33 -29.85
C LEU A 127 7.84 -8.81 -30.56
N PRO A 128 8.55 -7.92 -31.28
CA PRO A 128 9.78 -8.28 -31.95
C PRO A 128 10.86 -8.69 -30.93
N GLY A 129 11.53 -9.81 -31.17
CA GLY A 129 12.66 -10.28 -30.37
C GLY A 129 12.31 -11.14 -29.15
N THR A 130 11.15 -10.94 -28.51
CA THR A 130 10.73 -11.76 -27.34
C THR A 130 9.66 -12.79 -27.70
N GLY A 131 8.80 -12.51 -28.67
CA GLY A 131 7.66 -13.37 -29.02
C GLY A 131 6.47 -13.26 -28.06
N ASP A 132 6.58 -12.45 -27.01
CA ASP A 132 5.48 -12.09 -26.12
C ASP A 132 4.35 -11.41 -26.89
N ARG A 133 3.12 -11.51 -26.37
CA ARG A 133 1.91 -11.07 -27.08
C ARG A 133 1.30 -9.87 -26.37
N VAL A 134 1.11 -8.79 -27.12
CA VAL A 134 0.20 -7.70 -26.72
C VAL A 134 -1.21 -8.13 -27.12
N PRO A 135 -2.10 -8.45 -26.15
CA PRO A 135 -3.38 -9.06 -26.45
C PRO A 135 -4.31 -8.07 -27.16
N ARG A 136 -4.99 -8.55 -28.22
CA ARG A 136 -6.01 -7.81 -28.98
C ARG A 136 -5.65 -6.35 -29.19
N MET A 137 -4.44 -6.13 -29.70
CA MET A 137 -3.84 -4.81 -29.73
C MET A 137 -4.70 -3.87 -30.58
N GLN A 138 -5.00 -2.70 -30.04
CA GLN A 138 -5.75 -1.64 -30.70
C GLN A 138 -5.20 -1.38 -32.12
N PRO A 139 -6.01 -1.57 -33.18
CA PRO A 139 -5.59 -1.27 -34.54
C PRO A 139 -5.23 0.20 -34.72
N ALA A 140 -4.25 0.48 -35.58
CA ALA A 140 -3.83 1.85 -35.88
C ALA A 140 -5.02 2.71 -36.36
N GLY A 141 -5.14 3.93 -35.83
CA GLY A 141 -6.20 4.88 -36.16
C GLY A 141 -7.60 4.55 -35.61
N SER A 142 -7.78 3.41 -34.91
CA SER A 142 -9.05 3.02 -34.30
C SER A 142 -9.13 3.46 -32.84
N LEU A 143 -10.33 3.68 -32.30
CA LEU A 143 -10.53 3.86 -30.85
C LEU A 143 -10.37 2.52 -30.10
N PRO A 144 -9.97 2.53 -28.83
CA PRO A 144 -9.95 1.32 -28.00
C PRO A 144 -11.37 0.78 -27.81
N LYS A 145 -11.51 -0.54 -27.81
CA LYS A 145 -12.81 -1.22 -27.62
C LYS A 145 -13.09 -1.43 -26.14
N LEU A 146 -13.70 -0.43 -25.52
CA LEU A 146 -13.96 -0.40 -24.08
C LEU A 146 -15.13 -1.31 -23.68
N LEU A 147 -15.05 -1.93 -22.49
CA LEU A 147 -16.08 -2.82 -21.95
C LEU A 147 -17.35 -2.05 -21.55
N GLY A 148 -18.51 -2.56 -21.95
CA GLY A 148 -19.81 -2.00 -21.55
C GLY A 148 -20.17 -2.33 -20.10
N ALA A 149 -20.90 -1.44 -19.44
CA ALA A 149 -21.33 -1.62 -18.06
C ALA A 149 -22.18 -2.88 -17.86
N ALA A 150 -23.10 -3.19 -18.78
CA ALA A 150 -23.92 -4.41 -18.71
C ALA A 150 -23.07 -5.69 -18.74
N GLU A 151 -22.18 -5.79 -19.72
CA GLU A 151 -21.28 -6.94 -19.89
C GLU A 151 -20.31 -7.10 -18.71
N TYR A 152 -19.86 -5.99 -18.11
CA TYR A 152 -19.05 -6.02 -16.89
C TYR A 152 -19.77 -6.72 -15.74
N PHE A 153 -21.02 -6.33 -15.45
CA PHE A 153 -21.81 -6.97 -14.39
C PHE A 153 -22.17 -8.42 -14.72
N GLU A 154 -22.52 -8.73 -15.97
CA GLU A 154 -22.82 -10.10 -16.41
C GLU A 154 -21.63 -11.03 -16.24
N THR A 155 -20.42 -10.56 -16.58
CA THR A 155 -19.16 -11.31 -16.41
C THR A 155 -18.91 -11.66 -14.95
N LEU A 156 -19.34 -10.81 -14.02
CA LEU A 156 -19.25 -11.04 -12.58
C LEU A 156 -20.44 -11.83 -12.00
N GLY A 157 -21.37 -12.30 -12.84
CA GLY A 157 -22.58 -13.01 -12.41
C GLY A 157 -23.59 -12.11 -11.69
N MET A 158 -23.57 -10.81 -11.97
CA MET A 158 -24.40 -9.79 -11.32
C MET A 158 -25.49 -9.27 -12.26
N ARG A 159 -26.54 -8.67 -11.69
CA ARG A 159 -27.65 -8.08 -12.44
C ARG A 159 -27.19 -6.88 -13.29
N SER A 160 -27.52 -6.90 -14.58
CA SER A 160 -27.14 -5.89 -15.57
C SER A 160 -28.30 -5.02 -16.06
N GLU A 161 -29.54 -5.25 -15.61
CA GLU A 161 -30.71 -4.54 -16.13
C GLU A 161 -30.60 -3.02 -15.92
N GLY A 162 -30.80 -2.26 -17.00
CA GLY A 162 -30.72 -0.79 -16.97
C GLY A 162 -29.30 -0.21 -16.93
N ARG A 163 -28.25 -1.05 -16.95
CA ARG A 163 -26.86 -0.58 -17.08
C ARG A 163 -26.56 -0.27 -18.55
N THR A 164 -26.19 0.97 -18.85
CA THR A 164 -25.86 1.44 -20.20
C THR A 164 -24.51 2.16 -20.19
N GLY A 165 -23.91 2.32 -21.38
CA GLY A 165 -22.62 2.98 -21.54
C GLY A 165 -21.40 2.12 -21.18
N ILE A 166 -20.25 2.76 -21.11
CA ILE A 166 -18.97 2.14 -20.77
C ILE A 166 -18.88 1.92 -19.25
N ALA A 167 -18.26 0.82 -18.83
CA ALA A 167 -17.96 0.57 -17.42
C ALA A 167 -16.82 1.50 -16.93
N PRO A 168 -17.04 2.40 -15.95
CA PRO A 168 -15.94 3.14 -15.33
C PRO A 168 -15.20 2.24 -14.33
N LEU A 169 -13.96 1.89 -14.64
CA LEU A 169 -13.14 0.96 -13.87
C LEU A 169 -12.01 1.68 -13.13
N PRO A 170 -11.49 1.10 -12.03
CA PRO A 170 -10.34 1.68 -11.35
C PRO A 170 -9.09 1.66 -12.24
N LEU A 171 -8.31 2.74 -12.21
CA LEU A 171 -7.05 2.87 -12.93
C LEU A 171 -5.88 2.44 -12.04
N ILE A 172 -4.99 1.58 -12.55
CA ILE A 172 -3.70 1.27 -11.95
C ILE A 172 -2.59 1.88 -12.80
N VAL A 173 -1.87 2.84 -12.23
CA VAL A 173 -0.68 3.45 -12.82
C VAL A 173 0.52 2.55 -12.51
N PHE A 174 1.13 1.99 -13.55
CA PHE A 174 2.13 0.93 -13.44
C PHE A 174 3.53 1.43 -13.77
N SER A 175 4.50 1.09 -12.93
CA SER A 175 5.90 1.44 -13.11
C SER A 175 6.81 0.21 -13.04
N HIS A 176 7.52 -0.06 -14.13
CA HIS A 176 8.53 -1.12 -14.18
C HIS A 176 9.79 -0.78 -13.36
N GLY A 177 10.65 -1.77 -13.11
CA GLY A 177 11.96 -1.61 -12.45
C GLY A 177 13.01 -0.90 -13.30
N LEU A 178 14.20 -0.66 -12.74
CA LEU A 178 15.29 0.01 -13.45
C LEU A 178 15.69 -0.77 -14.70
N GLY A 179 15.84 -0.08 -15.83
CA GLY A 179 16.34 -0.67 -17.07
C GLY A 179 15.34 -1.63 -17.75
N GLY A 180 14.10 -1.71 -17.27
CA GLY A 180 13.01 -2.46 -17.92
C GLY A 180 12.15 -1.58 -18.83
N SER A 181 11.03 -2.15 -19.28
CA SER A 181 9.96 -1.44 -19.98
C SER A 181 8.61 -2.12 -19.72
N PRO A 182 7.46 -1.47 -19.99
CA PRO A 182 6.14 -2.07 -19.85
C PRO A 182 5.91 -3.36 -20.65
N ILE A 183 6.66 -3.54 -21.75
CA ILE A 183 6.57 -4.69 -22.65
C ILE A 183 7.78 -5.61 -22.56
N SER A 184 8.65 -5.42 -21.56
CA SER A 184 9.68 -6.41 -21.24
C SER A 184 9.03 -7.65 -20.62
N PRO A 185 9.68 -8.82 -20.72
CA PRO A 185 9.16 -10.07 -20.16
C PRO A 185 8.73 -9.91 -18.69
N GLY A 186 7.60 -10.52 -18.32
CA GLY A 186 7.02 -10.43 -16.97
C GLY A 186 6.15 -9.20 -16.73
N TYR A 187 6.55 -8.00 -17.16
CA TYR A 187 5.77 -6.78 -16.90
C TYR A 187 4.46 -6.73 -17.70
N LEU A 188 4.48 -7.08 -18.98
CA LEU A 188 3.25 -7.15 -19.79
C LEU A 188 2.27 -8.20 -19.24
N GLN A 189 2.79 -9.32 -18.73
CA GLN A 189 1.96 -10.34 -18.08
C GLN A 189 1.32 -9.78 -16.81
N ALA A 190 2.08 -9.12 -15.93
CA ALA A 190 1.53 -8.51 -14.72
C ALA A 190 0.47 -7.44 -15.04
N MET A 191 0.68 -6.62 -16.08
CA MET A 191 -0.31 -5.64 -16.54
C MET A 191 -1.60 -6.29 -17.03
N THR A 192 -1.49 -7.34 -17.84
CA THR A 192 -2.66 -8.06 -18.40
C THR A 192 -3.39 -8.87 -17.32
N ASP A 193 -2.67 -9.39 -16.33
CA ASP A 193 -3.26 -10.04 -15.16
C ASP A 193 -4.09 -9.07 -14.34
N LEU A 194 -3.51 -7.93 -13.96
CA LEU A 194 -4.25 -6.89 -13.27
C LEU A 194 -5.46 -6.45 -14.08
N ALA A 195 -5.30 -6.19 -15.38
CA ALA A 195 -6.44 -5.82 -16.21
C ALA A 195 -7.54 -6.90 -16.21
N SER A 196 -7.17 -8.19 -16.19
CA SER A 196 -8.12 -9.31 -16.14
C SER A 196 -8.98 -9.37 -14.88
N PHE A 197 -8.58 -8.65 -13.82
CA PHE A 197 -9.35 -8.45 -12.58
C PHE A 197 -10.19 -7.17 -12.55
N GLY A 198 -10.44 -6.56 -13.71
CA GLY A 198 -11.36 -5.43 -13.84
C GLY A 198 -10.72 -4.06 -13.62
N PHE A 199 -9.41 -3.95 -13.85
CA PHE A 199 -8.66 -2.69 -13.77
C PHE A 199 -8.32 -2.16 -15.17
N VAL A 200 -8.31 -0.84 -15.36
CA VAL A 200 -7.54 -0.23 -16.46
C VAL A 200 -6.11 -0.10 -15.96
N VAL A 201 -5.12 -0.59 -16.72
CA VAL A 201 -3.72 -0.59 -16.29
C VAL A 201 -2.88 0.15 -17.31
N GLY A 202 -2.30 1.28 -16.92
CA GLY A 202 -1.47 2.11 -17.79
C GLY A 202 -0.03 2.14 -17.31
N ALA A 203 0.94 1.95 -18.22
CA ALA A 203 2.36 1.92 -17.90
C ALA A 203 3.17 2.82 -18.83
N VAL A 204 4.12 3.55 -18.25
CA VAL A 204 5.03 4.45 -18.97
C VAL A 204 6.32 3.72 -19.33
N PHE A 205 6.83 3.97 -20.53
CA PHE A 205 8.19 3.59 -20.92
C PHE A 205 9.16 4.64 -20.36
N HIS A 206 9.70 4.43 -19.15
CA HIS A 206 10.60 5.42 -18.53
C HIS A 206 11.83 5.68 -19.38
N GLY A 207 12.44 4.62 -19.94
CA GLY A 207 13.64 4.75 -20.75
C GLY A 207 14.83 5.25 -19.94
N ASP A 208 15.04 4.73 -18.73
CA ASP A 208 16.02 5.21 -17.73
C ASP A 208 17.41 5.56 -18.28
N PRO A 209 18.04 4.76 -19.19
CA PRO A 209 19.34 5.04 -19.79
C PRO A 209 19.41 6.33 -20.63
N ARG A 210 18.26 6.96 -20.92
CA ARG A 210 18.16 8.30 -21.49
C ARG A 210 18.54 9.40 -20.49
N PHE A 211 18.41 9.11 -19.19
CA PHE A 211 18.66 10.03 -18.09
C PHE A 211 19.91 9.62 -17.29
N SER A 212 20.07 8.33 -17.00
CA SER A 212 21.22 7.81 -16.27
C SER A 212 21.59 6.41 -16.75
N ARG A 213 22.89 6.19 -16.98
CA ARG A 213 23.43 4.88 -17.38
C ARG A 213 23.74 3.96 -16.19
N ILE A 214 23.35 4.36 -14.98
CA ILE A 214 23.60 3.57 -13.79
C ILE A 214 22.74 2.30 -13.80
N ARG A 215 23.34 1.19 -13.35
CA ARG A 215 22.65 -0.06 -13.00
C ARG A 215 22.67 -0.22 -11.48
N ILE A 216 21.64 -0.81 -10.88
CA ILE A 216 21.56 -0.96 -9.40
C ILE A 216 22.72 -1.81 -8.89
N GLU A 217 23.17 -2.80 -9.65
CA GLU A 217 24.30 -3.67 -9.28
C GLU A 217 25.63 -2.89 -9.20
N ASN A 218 25.70 -1.74 -9.89
CA ASN A 218 26.85 -0.84 -9.87
C ASN A 218 26.75 0.23 -8.76
N ILE A 219 25.67 0.27 -7.96
CA ILE A 219 25.56 1.19 -6.81
C ILE A 219 26.58 0.82 -5.73
N GLY A 220 27.02 -0.45 -5.68
CA GLY A 220 28.17 -0.88 -4.87
C GLY A 220 29.52 -0.41 -5.41
N ASP A 221 29.61 0.02 -6.68
CA ASP A 221 30.78 0.70 -7.23
C ASP A 221 30.71 2.19 -6.88
N VAL A 222 31.18 2.45 -5.66
CA VAL A 222 31.17 3.76 -5.03
C VAL A 222 31.79 4.84 -5.95
N ALA A 223 32.83 4.53 -6.74
CA ALA A 223 33.46 5.49 -7.64
C ALA A 223 32.57 5.88 -8.84
N PHE A 224 31.82 4.93 -9.40
CA PHE A 224 30.87 5.19 -10.48
C PHE A 224 29.62 5.92 -9.98
N LEU A 225 29.13 5.58 -8.78
CA LEU A 225 28.05 6.29 -8.11
C LEU A 225 28.46 7.74 -7.80
N PHE A 226 29.65 7.98 -7.25
CA PHE A 226 30.17 9.33 -6.94
C PHE A 226 30.19 10.27 -8.16
N THR A 227 30.45 9.73 -9.35
CA THR A 227 30.62 10.54 -10.57
C THR A 227 29.34 10.77 -11.37
N ASN A 228 28.28 10.00 -11.13
CA ASN A 228 27.02 10.06 -11.89
C ASN A 228 25.77 10.19 -11.00
N PHE A 229 25.97 10.55 -9.73
CA PHE A 229 24.91 10.58 -8.72
C PHE A 229 23.78 11.55 -9.06
N ASP A 230 24.12 12.71 -9.60
CA ASP A 230 23.16 13.73 -10.02
C ASP A 230 22.25 13.22 -11.14
N GLN A 231 22.79 12.49 -12.12
CA GLN A 231 22.02 11.86 -13.19
C GLN A 231 21.15 10.72 -12.66
N PHE A 232 21.64 9.94 -11.69
CA PHE A 232 20.85 8.91 -11.01
C PHE A 232 19.59 9.52 -10.38
N VAL A 233 19.78 10.58 -9.60
CA VAL A 233 18.71 11.29 -8.92
C VAL A 233 17.74 11.89 -9.92
N GLU A 234 18.23 12.48 -11.02
CA GLU A 234 17.37 12.96 -12.10
C GLU A 234 16.47 11.85 -12.66
N MET A 235 17.04 10.67 -12.95
CA MET A 235 16.29 9.50 -13.43
C MET A 235 15.24 9.04 -12.40
N GLU A 236 15.59 8.98 -11.12
CA GLU A 236 14.64 8.66 -10.05
C GLU A 236 13.50 9.67 -9.97
N LEU A 237 13.79 10.96 -10.13
CA LEU A 237 12.81 12.05 -10.11
C LEU A 237 11.93 12.09 -11.36
N MET A 238 12.44 11.66 -12.51
CA MET A 238 11.68 11.59 -13.76
C MET A 238 10.57 10.53 -13.71
N ARG A 239 10.75 9.45 -12.93
CA ARG A 239 9.76 8.37 -12.80
C ARG A 239 8.41 8.80 -12.20
N PRO A 240 8.32 9.37 -10.99
CA PRO A 240 7.04 9.85 -10.45
C PRO A 240 6.50 11.03 -11.28
N LEU A 241 7.37 11.85 -11.87
CA LEU A 241 6.96 12.95 -12.74
C LEU A 241 6.23 12.45 -14.01
N SER A 242 6.81 11.45 -14.69
CA SER A 242 6.22 10.87 -15.90
C SER A 242 4.93 10.11 -15.60
N LEU A 243 4.84 9.38 -14.48
CA LEU A 243 3.62 8.68 -14.05
C LEU A 243 2.49 9.66 -13.74
N LYS A 244 2.79 10.79 -13.07
CA LYS A 244 1.79 11.81 -12.80
C LYS A 244 1.30 12.46 -14.10
N ALA A 245 2.21 12.88 -14.98
CA ALA A 245 1.84 13.47 -16.27
C ALA A 245 1.03 12.50 -17.13
N PHE A 246 1.38 11.22 -17.12
CA PHE A 246 0.63 10.18 -17.80
C PHE A 246 -0.78 10.00 -17.22
N THR A 247 -0.92 10.07 -15.90
CA THR A 247 -2.24 10.06 -15.24
C THR A 247 -3.07 11.27 -15.65
N ASP A 248 -2.45 12.46 -15.75
CA ASP A 248 -3.12 13.67 -16.24
C ASP A 248 -3.64 13.47 -17.68
N GLU A 249 -2.82 12.88 -18.57
CA GLU A 249 -3.18 12.59 -19.96
C GLU A 249 -4.31 11.55 -20.07
N LEU A 250 -4.22 10.42 -19.35
CA LEU A 250 -5.24 9.36 -19.44
C LEU A 250 -6.64 9.82 -19.04
N LEU A 251 -6.74 10.72 -18.06
CA LEU A 251 -8.02 11.23 -17.56
C LEU A 251 -8.72 12.18 -18.54
N VAL A 252 -8.01 12.71 -19.53
CA VAL A 252 -8.58 13.55 -20.59
C VAL A 252 -8.53 12.89 -21.97
N ASN A 253 -7.86 11.74 -22.10
CA ASN A 253 -7.74 11.01 -23.35
C ASN A 253 -9.13 10.52 -23.83
N PRO A 254 -9.61 10.93 -25.02
CA PRO A 254 -10.97 10.60 -25.46
C PRO A 254 -11.19 9.10 -25.71
N GLY A 255 -10.10 8.35 -25.93
CA GLY A 255 -10.15 6.90 -26.09
C GLY A 255 -10.30 6.16 -24.75
N PHE A 256 -9.62 6.58 -23.68
CA PHE A 256 -9.54 5.83 -22.43
C PHE A 256 -10.32 6.43 -21.27
N ALA A 257 -10.46 7.76 -21.19
CA ALA A 257 -11.14 8.45 -20.10
C ALA A 257 -12.57 7.91 -19.82
N PRO A 258 -13.40 7.53 -20.81
CA PRO A 258 -14.72 6.97 -20.55
C PRO A 258 -14.72 5.64 -19.76
N ALA A 259 -13.61 4.91 -19.76
CA ALA A 259 -13.46 3.64 -19.01
C ALA A 259 -12.79 3.82 -17.64
N ILE A 260 -12.40 5.04 -17.25
CA ILE A 260 -11.66 5.28 -16.02
C ILE A 260 -12.56 5.98 -14.99
N ASP A 261 -12.66 5.38 -13.80
CA ASP A 261 -13.17 6.10 -12.63
C ASP A 261 -12.06 6.97 -12.03
N ALA A 262 -12.14 8.28 -12.25
CA ALA A 262 -11.16 9.24 -11.76
C ALA A 262 -11.03 9.32 -10.22
N ASN A 263 -11.99 8.73 -9.47
CA ASN A 263 -11.92 8.66 -8.01
C ASN A 263 -11.23 7.39 -7.50
N ALA A 264 -10.98 6.42 -8.38
CA ALA A 264 -10.47 5.09 -8.09
C ALA A 264 -9.15 4.85 -8.83
N ILE A 265 -8.09 5.58 -8.41
CA ILE A 265 -6.77 5.47 -9.02
C ILE A 265 -5.81 4.84 -8.01
N GLY A 266 -5.13 3.77 -8.38
CA GLY A 266 -4.08 3.12 -7.62
C GLY A 266 -2.77 3.09 -8.39
N ALA A 267 -1.73 2.54 -7.78
CA ALA A 267 -0.46 2.34 -8.45
C ALA A 267 0.15 0.96 -8.17
N PHE A 268 0.95 0.49 -9.12
CA PHE A 268 1.77 -0.70 -8.98
C PHE A 268 3.20 -0.36 -9.42
N GLY A 269 4.20 -0.77 -8.66
CA GLY A 269 5.60 -0.50 -8.96
C GLY A 269 6.47 -1.70 -8.64
N ALA A 270 7.36 -2.08 -9.55
CA ALA A 270 8.38 -3.10 -9.29
C ALA A 270 9.76 -2.48 -9.11
N SER A 271 10.57 -2.92 -8.14
CA SER A 271 11.92 -2.40 -7.91
C SER A 271 11.91 -0.86 -7.78
N MET A 272 12.66 -0.14 -8.59
CA MET A 272 12.63 1.33 -8.65
C MET A 272 11.28 1.93 -9.06
N GLY A 273 10.41 1.15 -9.71
CA GLY A 273 9.01 1.51 -9.87
C GLY A 273 8.26 1.53 -8.54
N GLY A 274 8.61 0.64 -7.60
CA GLY A 274 8.10 0.66 -6.22
C GLY A 274 8.54 1.90 -5.45
N GLN A 275 9.78 2.36 -5.68
CA GLN A 275 10.24 3.66 -5.18
C GLN A 275 9.37 4.81 -5.73
N ALA A 276 9.19 4.85 -7.05
CA ALA A 276 8.41 5.90 -7.71
C ALA A 276 6.96 5.95 -7.20
N THR A 277 6.34 4.81 -6.89
CA THR A 277 5.00 4.81 -6.28
C THR A 277 5.01 5.34 -4.84
N MET A 278 6.04 5.03 -4.03
CA MET A 278 6.19 5.66 -2.70
C MET A 278 6.37 7.18 -2.81
N ASN A 279 7.13 7.67 -3.80
CA ASN A 279 7.28 9.10 -4.07
C ASN A 279 5.93 9.75 -4.44
N LEU A 280 5.15 9.15 -5.34
CA LEU A 280 3.79 9.61 -5.67
C LEU A 280 2.88 9.68 -4.44
N LEU A 281 3.09 8.77 -3.48
CA LEU A 281 2.33 8.74 -2.23
C LEU A 281 2.76 9.79 -1.21
N GLY A 282 3.96 10.37 -1.33
CA GLY A 282 4.46 11.44 -0.48
C GLY A 282 5.88 11.26 0.04
N ALA A 283 6.57 10.16 -0.28
CA ALA A 283 7.94 9.97 0.18
C ALA A 283 8.90 10.97 -0.50
N LYS A 284 9.70 11.67 0.31
CA LYS A 284 10.79 12.54 -0.15
C LYS A 284 11.96 11.70 -0.67
N LEU A 285 12.83 12.28 -1.50
CA LEU A 285 13.97 11.58 -2.08
C LEU A 285 15.30 12.10 -1.52
N THR A 286 16.27 11.21 -1.36
CA THR A 286 17.68 11.52 -1.16
C THR A 286 18.29 12.01 -2.46
N THR A 287 18.77 13.27 -2.47
CA THR A 287 19.24 13.96 -3.69
C THR A 287 20.71 14.34 -3.67
N SER A 288 21.43 13.98 -2.62
CA SER A 288 22.90 14.11 -2.57
C SER A 288 23.53 12.97 -1.77
N LEU A 289 24.83 12.77 -1.96
CA LEU A 289 25.62 11.83 -1.15
C LEU A 289 25.75 12.28 0.32
N GLY A 290 25.51 13.56 0.59
CA GLY A 290 25.35 14.09 1.95
C GLY A 290 23.92 13.94 2.49
N LEU A 291 23.10 13.07 1.88
CA LEU A 291 21.72 12.75 2.27
C LEU A 291 20.76 13.95 2.24
N ALA A 292 20.95 14.88 1.29
CA ALA A 292 20.05 16.02 1.13
C ALA A 292 18.63 15.53 0.82
N CYS A 293 17.69 15.89 1.69
CA CYS A 293 16.30 15.48 1.61
C CYS A 293 15.47 16.48 0.79
N ARG A 294 14.80 16.01 -0.27
CA ARG A 294 13.98 16.88 -1.14
C ARG A 294 12.61 16.30 -1.42
N GLU A 295 11.65 17.20 -1.53
CA GLU A 295 10.35 16.89 -2.10
C GLU A 295 10.48 16.46 -3.55
N THR A 296 9.58 15.58 -3.96
CA THR A 296 9.45 15.09 -5.33
C THR A 296 7.99 15.13 -5.76
N THR A 297 7.71 14.70 -6.99
CA THR A 297 6.36 14.68 -7.54
C THR A 297 5.45 13.78 -6.70
N ARG A 298 4.35 14.37 -6.22
CA ARG A 298 3.26 13.67 -5.54
C ARG A 298 2.00 13.71 -6.39
N ASP A 299 1.18 12.68 -6.29
CA ASP A 299 -0.13 12.66 -6.93
C ASP A 299 -1.21 12.29 -5.91
N PRO A 300 -1.99 13.27 -5.39
CA PRO A 300 -3.03 13.01 -4.38
C PRO A 300 -4.19 12.14 -4.86
N ARG A 301 -4.30 11.86 -6.17
CA ARG A 301 -5.36 11.01 -6.72
C ARG A 301 -5.10 9.53 -6.46
N ILE A 302 -3.83 9.11 -6.39
CA ILE A 302 -3.45 7.73 -6.08
C ILE A 302 -3.95 7.37 -4.68
N LYS A 303 -4.84 6.39 -4.54
CA LYS A 303 -5.48 6.00 -3.29
C LYS A 303 -4.70 4.94 -2.52
N ALA A 304 -4.01 4.06 -3.23
CA ALA A 304 -3.15 3.03 -2.67
C ALA A 304 -2.10 2.60 -3.69
N ALA A 305 -1.01 2.00 -3.23
CA ALA A 305 0.00 1.43 -4.11
C ALA A 305 0.53 0.08 -3.65
N VAL A 306 0.94 -0.74 -4.63
CA VAL A 306 1.67 -2.00 -4.40
C VAL A 306 3.10 -1.85 -4.91
N GLY A 307 4.06 -2.24 -4.09
CA GLY A 307 5.47 -2.36 -4.41
C GLY A 307 5.88 -3.82 -4.47
N LEU A 308 6.29 -4.31 -5.64
CA LEU A 308 6.94 -5.61 -5.80
C LEU A 308 8.45 -5.40 -5.71
N VAL A 309 9.12 -6.04 -4.75
CA VAL A 309 10.52 -5.79 -4.34
C VAL A 309 10.87 -4.31 -4.38
N PRO A 310 10.12 -3.44 -3.68
CA PRO A 310 10.27 -2.00 -3.83
C PRO A 310 11.68 -1.56 -3.41
N TYR A 311 12.36 -0.86 -4.31
CA TYR A 311 13.66 -0.29 -4.01
C TYR A 311 13.48 0.87 -3.03
N ALA A 312 14.21 0.83 -1.92
CA ALA A 312 14.24 1.88 -0.90
C ALA A 312 15.68 2.30 -0.57
N GLY A 313 16.61 2.06 -1.51
CA GLY A 313 18.00 2.45 -1.38
C GLY A 313 18.88 1.34 -0.84
N GLN A 314 20.08 1.72 -0.42
CA GLN A 314 21.06 0.86 0.24
C GLN A 314 21.30 1.34 1.67
N THR A 315 21.89 0.51 2.53
CA THR A 315 22.12 0.90 3.93
C THR A 315 22.99 2.15 4.09
N PHE A 316 23.93 2.39 3.17
CA PHE A 316 24.76 3.59 3.16
C PHE A 316 24.15 4.76 2.37
N LEU A 317 23.07 4.52 1.64
CA LEU A 317 22.38 5.49 0.80
C LEU A 317 20.88 5.16 0.75
N PRO A 318 20.12 5.50 1.80
CA PRO A 318 18.68 5.28 1.81
C PRO A 318 18.00 6.13 0.73
N SER A 319 16.95 5.62 0.10
CA SER A 319 16.24 6.38 -0.94
C SER A 319 15.44 7.56 -0.37
N PHE A 320 14.91 7.43 0.85
CA PHE A 320 13.98 8.40 1.41
C PHE A 320 14.59 9.22 2.55
N CYS A 321 15.65 9.97 2.25
CA CYS A 321 16.41 10.78 3.20
C CYS A 321 17.13 9.94 4.27
N ASP A 322 17.88 10.61 5.15
CA ASP A 322 18.61 9.93 6.22
C ASP A 322 17.66 9.09 7.09
N ASP A 323 18.07 7.84 7.34
CA ASP A 323 17.30 6.84 8.10
C ASP A 323 15.83 6.64 7.62
N GLN A 324 15.59 6.84 6.32
CA GLN A 324 14.26 6.81 5.68
C GLN A 324 13.26 7.86 6.22
N SER A 325 13.72 8.89 6.92
CA SER A 325 12.87 9.94 7.52
C SER A 325 11.94 10.66 6.52
N GLY A 326 12.31 10.67 5.23
CA GLY A 326 11.51 11.23 4.14
C GLY A 326 10.22 10.45 3.84
N ALA A 327 10.06 9.24 4.39
CA ALA A 327 8.90 8.39 4.20
C ALA A 327 7.73 8.70 5.16
N GLU A 328 7.93 9.58 6.15
CA GLU A 328 6.93 9.89 7.17
C GLU A 328 5.64 10.53 6.65
N GLU A 329 5.68 11.16 5.49
CA GLU A 329 4.51 11.80 4.90
C GLU A 329 3.62 10.83 4.10
N VAL A 330 4.03 9.57 3.97
CA VAL A 330 3.21 8.54 3.34
C VAL A 330 2.12 8.06 4.29
N ALA A 331 0.89 8.55 4.06
CA ALA A 331 -0.28 8.21 4.86
C ALA A 331 -1.30 7.32 4.14
N ARG A 332 -1.10 7.06 2.84
CA ARG A 332 -2.02 6.24 2.02
C ARG A 332 -1.62 4.77 2.05
N PRO A 333 -2.59 3.84 1.92
CA PRO A 333 -2.31 2.40 1.92
C PRO A 333 -1.17 1.99 0.98
N TYR A 334 -0.22 1.23 1.52
CA TYR A 334 0.86 0.62 0.74
C TYR A 334 1.05 -0.87 1.07
N LEU A 335 1.25 -1.70 0.05
CA LEU A 335 1.66 -3.10 0.23
C LEU A 335 3.03 -3.30 -0.42
N ALA A 336 4.02 -3.68 0.37
CA ALA A 336 5.31 -4.15 -0.10
C ALA A 336 5.33 -5.68 -0.12
N ILE A 337 5.73 -6.28 -1.24
CA ILE A 337 5.98 -7.72 -1.38
C ILE A 337 7.46 -7.88 -1.68
N SER A 338 8.25 -8.48 -0.79
CA SER A 338 9.72 -8.50 -0.89
C SER A 338 10.29 -9.88 -0.62
N GLY A 339 11.36 -10.26 -1.32
CA GLY A 339 12.09 -11.50 -1.06
C GLY A 339 13.08 -11.35 0.09
N THR A 340 13.20 -12.37 0.95
CA THR A 340 14.15 -12.34 2.07
C THR A 340 15.61 -12.54 1.65
N ALA A 341 15.85 -13.04 0.43
CA ALA A 341 17.18 -13.20 -0.16
C ALA A 341 17.50 -12.13 -1.22
N ASP A 342 16.69 -11.07 -1.32
CA ASP A 342 16.93 -9.96 -2.24
C ASP A 342 18.15 -9.14 -1.82
N SER A 343 19.19 -9.15 -2.66
CA SER A 343 20.42 -8.36 -2.50
C SER A 343 20.43 -7.07 -3.32
N THR A 344 19.49 -6.90 -4.25
CA THR A 344 19.38 -5.74 -5.15
C THR A 344 18.53 -4.66 -4.51
N ALA A 345 17.37 -5.03 -3.98
CA ALA A 345 16.48 -4.19 -3.18
C ALA A 345 16.29 -4.84 -1.78
N PRO A 346 17.27 -4.71 -0.87
CA PRO A 346 17.26 -5.44 0.38
C PRO A 346 15.99 -5.15 1.20
N ILE A 347 15.25 -6.20 1.57
CA ILE A 347 13.96 -6.09 2.28
C ILE A 347 14.05 -5.20 3.53
N LYS A 348 15.18 -5.19 4.24
CA LYS A 348 15.41 -4.34 5.41
C LYS A 348 15.23 -2.84 5.12
N MET A 349 15.58 -2.39 3.91
CA MET A 349 15.46 -0.98 3.53
C MET A 349 14.00 -0.61 3.30
N ALA A 350 13.24 -1.49 2.64
CA ALA A 350 11.79 -1.33 2.48
C ALA A 350 11.08 -1.40 3.85
N GLU A 351 11.48 -2.34 4.72
CA GLU A 351 10.95 -2.49 6.08
C GLU A 351 11.16 -1.22 6.91
N GLN A 352 12.38 -0.67 6.90
CA GLN A 352 12.72 0.60 7.56
C GLN A 352 11.88 1.77 7.02
N ALA A 353 11.70 1.87 5.69
CA ALA A 353 10.86 2.90 5.10
C ALA A 353 9.39 2.75 5.50
N LEU A 354 8.84 1.53 5.44
CA LEU A 354 7.46 1.26 5.85
C LEU A 354 7.26 1.51 7.36
N GLN A 355 8.24 1.27 8.22
CA GLN A 355 8.12 1.62 9.64
C GLN A 355 7.91 3.13 9.85
N ARG A 356 8.43 3.97 8.95
CA ARG A 356 8.23 5.44 8.97
C ARG A 356 6.87 5.88 8.44
N PHE A 357 6.20 5.09 7.60
CA PHE A 357 4.89 5.46 7.03
C PHE A 357 3.86 5.68 8.14
N ARG A 358 3.02 6.70 7.97
CA ARG A 358 1.98 7.07 8.93
C ARG A 358 0.59 6.54 8.58
N GLY A 359 0.48 5.76 7.51
CA GLY A 359 -0.75 5.16 7.00
C GLY A 359 -0.87 3.66 7.19
N THR A 360 -1.93 3.09 6.60
CA THR A 360 -2.04 1.65 6.34
C THR A 360 -0.83 1.16 5.55
N ARG A 361 -0.23 0.05 5.97
CA ARG A 361 0.99 -0.48 5.39
C ARG A 361 1.18 -1.96 5.70
N TYR A 362 1.58 -2.69 4.68
CA TYR A 362 1.85 -4.11 4.75
C TYR A 362 3.23 -4.42 4.18
N LEU A 363 3.97 -5.32 4.82
CA LEU A 363 5.19 -5.91 4.29
C LEU A 363 5.04 -7.43 4.32
N LEU A 364 4.83 -8.00 3.15
CA LEU A 364 4.89 -9.44 2.92
C LEU A 364 6.33 -9.83 2.57
N ALA A 365 6.93 -10.67 3.39
CA ALA A 365 8.23 -11.27 3.15
C ALA A 365 8.04 -12.67 2.54
N LEU A 366 8.68 -12.92 1.40
CA LEU A 366 8.71 -14.22 0.74
C LEU A 366 10.05 -14.90 1.02
N GLU A 367 10.01 -16.04 1.68
CA GLU A 367 11.19 -16.74 2.19
C GLU A 367 12.08 -17.29 1.06
N GLY A 368 13.38 -16.98 1.10
CA GLY A 368 14.38 -17.51 0.17
C GLY A 368 14.34 -16.88 -1.23
N VAL A 369 13.43 -15.94 -1.46
CA VAL A 369 13.20 -15.30 -2.76
C VAL A 369 14.22 -14.20 -3.00
N ALA A 370 14.81 -14.19 -4.19
CA ALA A 370 15.74 -13.15 -4.67
C ALA A 370 15.01 -11.97 -5.34
N HIS A 371 15.75 -11.05 -5.97
CA HIS A 371 15.14 -9.87 -6.62
C HIS A 371 14.23 -10.23 -7.80
N GLU A 372 14.67 -11.18 -8.62
CA GLU A 372 13.94 -11.62 -9.80
C GLU A 372 12.86 -12.63 -9.42
N PHE A 373 11.64 -12.39 -9.88
CA PHE A 373 10.50 -13.25 -9.61
C PHE A 373 10.37 -14.30 -10.70
N THR A 374 10.17 -15.54 -10.29
CA THR A 374 9.95 -16.65 -11.20
C THR A 374 8.45 -16.83 -11.50
N PRO A 375 8.08 -17.40 -12.65
CA PRO A 375 6.67 -17.54 -13.04
C PRO A 375 5.78 -18.33 -12.06
N ASP A 376 6.36 -19.23 -11.27
CA ASP A 376 5.66 -20.00 -10.23
C ASP A 376 5.14 -19.14 -9.08
N MET A 377 5.80 -18.01 -8.80
CA MET A 377 5.39 -17.07 -7.75
C MET A 377 4.32 -16.07 -8.20
N ARG A 378 3.99 -16.06 -9.49
CA ARG A 378 3.00 -15.14 -10.08
C ARG A 378 1.69 -15.18 -9.33
N GLY A 379 1.22 -16.38 -8.99
CA GLY A 379 -0.05 -16.59 -8.34
C GLY A 379 -0.12 -15.92 -6.97
N ASP A 380 0.90 -16.08 -6.14
CA ASP A 380 1.02 -15.49 -4.81
C ASP A 380 1.07 -13.96 -4.88
N VAL A 381 1.97 -13.42 -5.72
CA VAL A 381 2.11 -11.98 -5.92
C VAL A 381 0.82 -11.36 -6.43
N MET A 382 0.17 -11.97 -7.43
CA MET A 382 -1.09 -11.45 -7.98
C MET A 382 -2.23 -11.57 -6.98
N THR A 383 -2.28 -12.63 -6.17
CA THR A 383 -3.32 -12.79 -5.14
C THR A 383 -3.27 -11.67 -4.11
N TRP A 384 -2.09 -11.39 -3.56
CA TRP A 384 -1.88 -10.28 -2.65
C TRP A 384 -2.13 -8.91 -3.29
N THR A 385 -1.62 -8.72 -4.51
CA THR A 385 -1.76 -7.46 -5.25
C THR A 385 -3.22 -7.14 -5.55
N VAL A 386 -3.98 -8.11 -6.09
CA VAL A 386 -5.40 -7.92 -6.46
C VAL A 386 -6.25 -7.73 -5.22
N ALA A 387 -6.07 -8.54 -4.18
CA ALA A 387 -6.81 -8.39 -2.92
C ALA A 387 -6.61 -7.00 -2.31
N PHE A 388 -5.37 -6.51 -2.30
CA PHE A 388 -5.04 -5.19 -1.78
C PHE A 388 -5.62 -4.06 -2.64
N LEU A 389 -5.45 -4.12 -3.97
CA LEU A 389 -5.96 -3.08 -4.86
C LEU A 389 -7.49 -3.04 -4.89
N HIS A 390 -8.19 -4.17 -4.87
CA HIS A 390 -9.65 -4.18 -4.73
C HIS A 390 -10.08 -3.58 -3.38
N ALA A 391 -9.38 -3.90 -2.29
CA ALA A 391 -9.73 -3.38 -0.97
C ALA A 391 -9.56 -1.86 -0.82
N TYR A 392 -8.54 -1.25 -1.44
CA TYR A 392 -8.21 0.17 -1.23
C TYR A 392 -8.43 1.08 -2.43
N VAL A 393 -8.51 0.53 -3.64
CA VAL A 393 -8.73 1.29 -4.89
C VAL A 393 -10.11 1.04 -5.46
N GLY A 394 -10.68 -0.16 -5.24
CA GLY A 394 -11.95 -0.60 -5.82
C GLY A 394 -13.06 0.46 -5.77
N GLY A 395 -13.53 0.86 -6.96
CA GLY A 395 -14.46 1.97 -7.15
C GLY A 395 -15.94 1.65 -6.80
N PRO A 396 -16.85 2.63 -6.92
CA PRO A 396 -18.27 2.53 -6.56
C PRO A 396 -19.06 1.43 -7.28
N LEU A 397 -18.54 0.83 -8.37
CA LEU A 397 -19.18 -0.33 -9.01
C LEU A 397 -19.09 -1.59 -8.14
N ALA A 398 -18.02 -1.75 -7.34
CA ALA A 398 -17.97 -2.75 -6.27
C ALA A 398 -18.95 -2.40 -5.14
N ALA A 399 -19.21 -1.12 -4.89
CA ALA A 399 -20.20 -0.68 -3.90
C ALA A 399 -21.66 -0.74 -4.40
N SER A 400 -21.90 -0.83 -5.73
CA SER A 400 -23.25 -0.81 -6.33
C SER A 400 -23.86 -2.20 -6.54
N VAL A 401 -23.13 -3.27 -6.21
CA VAL A 401 -23.66 -4.64 -6.15
C VAL A 401 -24.45 -4.78 -4.87
N THR A 402 -25.73 -4.46 -4.98
CA THR A 402 -26.80 -4.59 -3.98
C THR A 402 -26.70 -3.65 -2.78
N SER A 403 -27.80 -2.93 -2.53
CA SER A 403 -28.24 -2.42 -1.23
C SER A 403 -27.26 -2.62 -0.06
N GLY A 404 -26.39 -1.62 0.16
CA GLY A 404 -25.71 -1.37 1.43
C GLY A 404 -24.37 -2.08 1.63
N ASP A 405 -23.27 -1.42 1.26
CA ASP A 405 -21.93 -1.57 1.86
C ASP A 405 -21.28 -2.97 1.88
N ALA A 406 -21.89 -4.05 1.38
CA ALA A 406 -21.45 -5.42 1.68
C ALA A 406 -20.17 -5.85 0.95
N ALA A 407 -19.98 -5.48 -0.33
CA ALA A 407 -18.85 -5.99 -1.14
C ALA A 407 -17.50 -5.32 -0.82
N ALA A 408 -17.41 -4.00 -0.65
CA ALA A 408 -16.18 -3.35 -0.15
C ALA A 408 -15.83 -3.79 1.28
N ARG A 409 -16.84 -4.06 2.13
CA ARG A 409 -16.65 -4.73 3.42
C ARG A 409 -16.18 -6.17 3.27
N THR A 410 -16.39 -6.82 2.13
CA THR A 410 -15.97 -8.20 1.88
C THR A 410 -14.52 -8.26 1.42
N ASP A 411 -14.07 -7.40 0.52
CA ASP A 411 -12.68 -7.44 0.03
C ASP A 411 -11.67 -6.98 1.09
N LEU A 412 -12.01 -5.91 1.82
CA LEU A 412 -11.21 -5.48 2.96
C LEU A 412 -11.21 -6.53 4.10
N ALA A 413 -12.35 -7.17 4.37
CA ALA A 413 -12.41 -8.28 5.33
C ALA A 413 -11.57 -9.48 4.87
N ARG A 414 -11.64 -9.85 3.60
CA ARG A 414 -10.82 -10.93 3.02
C ARG A 414 -9.35 -10.63 3.18
N LEU A 415 -8.92 -9.41 2.82
CA LEU A 415 -7.53 -8.98 2.98
C LEU A 415 -7.06 -9.08 4.44
N PHE A 416 -7.88 -8.65 5.41
CA PHE A 416 -7.52 -8.76 6.82
C PHE A 416 -7.32 -10.18 7.28
N ARG A 417 -8.11 -11.12 6.77
CA ARG A 417 -8.02 -12.54 7.13
C ARG A 417 -6.91 -13.27 6.43
N MET A 418 -6.41 -12.75 5.31
CA MET A 418 -5.39 -13.40 4.51
C MET A 418 -4.11 -13.55 5.32
N ALA A 419 -3.70 -14.80 5.55
CA ALA A 419 -2.46 -15.20 6.21
C ALA A 419 -1.38 -15.58 5.19
N GLY A 420 -1.82 -16.09 4.04
CA GLY A 420 -0.97 -16.37 2.91
C GLY A 420 -1.70 -17.03 1.75
N VAL A 421 -0.95 -17.44 0.74
CA VAL A 421 -1.45 -18.06 -0.48
C VAL A 421 -1.01 -19.53 -0.56
N ALA A 422 -1.92 -20.40 -0.96
CA ALA A 422 -1.65 -21.83 -1.03
C ALA A 422 -0.73 -22.17 -2.22
N GLY A 423 0.36 -22.89 -1.94
CA GLY A 423 1.22 -23.50 -2.96
C GLY A 423 2.46 -22.70 -3.34
N GLY A 424 2.64 -21.48 -2.82
CA GLY A 424 3.82 -20.65 -3.05
C GLY A 424 4.94 -20.81 -2.01
N PRO A 425 5.93 -19.89 -2.02
CA PRO A 425 7.03 -19.87 -1.05
C PRO A 425 6.53 -19.60 0.37
N GLY A 426 7.38 -19.79 1.38
CA GLY A 426 7.06 -19.42 2.75
C GLY A 426 6.73 -17.93 2.84
N GLU A 427 5.58 -17.58 3.42
CA GLU A 427 5.11 -16.20 3.52
C GLU A 427 5.09 -15.72 4.98
N GLU A 428 5.59 -14.51 5.21
CA GLU A 428 5.53 -13.85 6.51
C GLU A 428 5.07 -12.39 6.35
N LEU A 429 3.92 -12.06 6.96
CA LEU A 429 3.52 -10.67 7.16
C LEU A 429 4.36 -10.02 8.27
N ARG A 430 5.45 -9.34 7.88
CA ARG A 430 6.35 -8.63 8.80
C ARG A 430 5.76 -7.32 9.32
N ILE A 431 5.00 -6.63 8.47
CA ILE A 431 4.25 -5.43 8.83
C ILE A 431 2.80 -5.64 8.38
N ASP A 432 1.85 -5.35 9.26
CA ASP A 432 0.40 -5.52 9.04
C ASP A 432 -0.42 -4.38 9.69
N VAL A 433 0.08 -3.16 9.56
CA VAL A 433 -0.58 -2.01 10.15
C VAL A 433 -1.75 -1.59 9.28
N HIS A 434 -2.95 -1.74 9.84
CA HIS A 434 -4.18 -1.31 9.20
C HIS A 434 -4.76 -0.07 9.89
N GLN A 435 -5.01 0.97 9.10
CA GLN A 435 -5.83 2.12 9.48
C GLN A 435 -7.12 2.09 8.69
N GLY A 436 -8.23 2.14 9.41
CA GLY A 436 -9.55 2.14 8.78
C GLY A 436 -9.76 3.38 7.91
N PRO A 437 -10.62 3.30 6.89
CA PRO A 437 -10.93 4.44 6.03
C PRO A 437 -11.53 5.60 6.84
N ALA A 438 -11.57 6.79 6.23
CA ALA A 438 -12.09 8.01 6.83
C ALA A 438 -13.42 7.77 7.59
N LEU A 439 -13.49 8.35 8.79
CA LEU A 439 -14.54 8.07 9.78
C LEU A 439 -15.95 8.29 9.21
N ARG A 440 -16.79 7.27 9.33
CA ARG A 440 -18.22 7.38 9.03
C ARG A 440 -18.93 8.13 10.16
N ARG A 441 -20.08 8.74 9.88
CA ARG A 441 -21.03 9.16 10.92
C ARG A 441 -21.25 7.93 11.82
N HIS A 442 -21.05 8.06 13.14
CA HIS A 442 -21.07 6.99 14.16
C HIS A 442 -19.76 6.24 14.48
N VAL A 443 -18.62 6.59 13.86
CA VAL A 443 -17.31 6.09 14.25
C VAL A 443 -16.55 7.16 15.03
N THR A 444 -15.88 6.75 16.11
CA THR A 444 -14.92 7.57 16.86
C THR A 444 -13.53 6.98 16.66
N PRO A 445 -12.53 7.79 16.29
CA PRO A 445 -11.15 7.33 16.20
C PRO A 445 -10.58 7.17 17.60
N LEU A 446 -9.83 6.11 17.82
CA LEU A 446 -8.97 5.93 18.99
C LEU A 446 -7.55 6.16 18.51
N VAL A 447 -7.00 7.35 18.77
CA VAL A 447 -5.70 7.80 18.24
C VAL A 447 -4.61 7.41 19.22
N GLU A 448 -3.61 6.66 18.76
CA GLU A 448 -2.48 6.28 19.61
C GLU A 448 -1.40 7.38 19.63
N PHE A 449 -0.96 7.68 20.84
CA PHE A 449 0.19 8.50 21.16
C PHE A 449 1.23 7.67 21.90
N HIS A 450 2.50 7.98 21.66
CA HIS A 450 3.64 7.44 22.40
C HIS A 450 4.39 8.59 23.07
N HIS A 451 4.88 8.34 24.28
CA HIS A 451 5.67 9.30 25.04
C HIS A 451 7.14 8.86 25.07
N ASP A 452 8.01 9.52 24.30
CA ASP A 452 9.40 9.11 24.09
C ASP A 452 10.20 9.00 25.39
N GLY A 453 10.01 9.95 26.31
CA GLY A 453 10.79 10.02 27.55
C GLY A 453 10.43 8.96 28.60
N THR A 454 9.26 8.33 28.50
CA THR A 454 8.76 7.36 29.50
C THR A 454 8.39 6.01 28.90
N ASP A 455 8.49 5.89 27.57
CA ASP A 455 8.10 4.72 26.79
C ASP A 455 6.67 4.24 27.11
N ARG A 456 5.70 5.14 26.98
CA ARG A 456 4.28 4.87 27.30
C ARG A 456 3.37 5.14 26.14
N TYR A 457 2.30 4.38 26.07
CA TYR A 457 1.26 4.54 25.07
C TYR A 457 -0.02 5.09 25.69
N TYR A 458 -0.69 5.96 24.95
CA TYR A 458 -2.01 6.48 25.27
C TYR A 458 -2.92 6.36 24.04
N LEU A 459 -4.06 5.70 24.21
CA LEU A 459 -5.07 5.58 23.18
C LEU A 459 -6.18 6.62 23.43
N ALA A 460 -6.05 7.78 22.81
CA ALA A 460 -6.95 8.92 22.97
C ALA A 460 -8.30 8.67 22.29
N PRO A 461 -9.43 8.62 23.03
CA PRO A 461 -10.75 8.47 22.43
C PRO A 461 -11.26 9.77 21.83
N GLY A 462 -11.37 9.81 20.50
CA GLY A 462 -11.93 10.92 19.75
C GLY A 462 -10.93 12.02 19.37
N GLU A 463 -11.27 12.76 18.32
CA GLU A 463 -10.44 13.86 17.79
C GLU A 463 -10.22 14.98 18.81
N GLU A 464 -11.21 15.28 19.65
CA GLU A 464 -11.08 16.32 20.67
C GLU A 464 -9.99 15.99 21.68
N ARG A 465 -9.97 14.73 22.17
CA ARG A 465 -8.94 14.29 23.11
C ARG A 465 -7.57 14.23 22.43
N ALA A 466 -7.52 13.76 21.19
CA ALA A 466 -6.28 13.75 20.43
C ALA A 466 -5.72 15.18 20.24
N ALA A 467 -6.57 16.14 19.89
CA ALA A 467 -6.20 17.55 19.76
C ALA A 467 -5.70 18.16 21.08
N GLN A 468 -6.25 17.74 22.23
CA GLN A 468 -5.73 18.16 23.54
C GLN A 468 -4.29 17.66 23.75
N VAL A 469 -3.99 16.40 23.41
CA VAL A 469 -2.62 15.87 23.48
C VAL A 469 -1.70 16.60 22.50
N ASP A 470 -2.13 16.81 21.26
CA ASP A 470 -1.36 17.53 20.23
C ASP A 470 -1.04 18.97 20.65
N SER A 471 -1.96 19.64 21.35
CA SER A 471 -1.75 21.01 21.86
C SER A 471 -0.78 21.10 23.03
N GLY A 472 -0.28 19.97 23.54
CA GLY A 472 0.61 19.88 24.70
C GLY A 472 -0.11 19.95 26.04
N ALA A 473 -1.44 19.92 26.07
CA ALA A 473 -2.20 19.95 27.33
C ALA A 473 -1.98 18.70 28.20
N ALA A 474 -1.47 17.61 27.61
CA ALA A 474 -1.05 16.38 28.30
C ALA A 474 0.42 16.40 28.77
N GLY A 475 1.11 17.53 28.64
CA GLY A 475 2.55 17.67 28.88
C GLY A 475 3.40 17.44 27.62
N PRO A 476 4.70 17.80 27.66
CA PRO A 476 5.62 17.58 26.54
C PRO A 476 5.94 16.09 26.39
N GLY A 477 6.46 15.69 25.23
CA GLY A 477 6.99 14.35 24.98
C GLY A 477 6.04 13.36 24.33
N TRP A 478 4.76 13.73 24.14
CA TRP A 478 3.80 12.93 23.38
C TRP A 478 3.90 13.19 21.88
N ALA A 479 3.95 12.11 21.10
CA ALA A 479 3.85 12.14 19.64
C ALA A 479 2.81 11.12 19.16
N ARG A 480 2.06 11.47 18.11
CA ARG A 480 1.18 10.50 17.43
C ARG A 480 2.02 9.39 16.83
N THR A 481 1.66 8.12 17.06
CA THR A 481 2.35 6.98 16.45
C THR A 481 1.90 6.72 15.01
N GLY A 482 0.82 7.39 14.59
CA GLY A 482 0.11 7.13 13.36
C GLY A 482 -0.92 6.00 13.49
N LEU A 483 -0.91 5.17 14.55
CA LEU A 483 -1.91 4.11 14.71
C LEU A 483 -3.27 4.69 15.14
N VAL A 484 -4.33 4.23 14.46
CA VAL A 484 -5.72 4.61 14.75
C VAL A 484 -6.60 3.36 14.76
N ILE A 485 -7.40 3.20 15.81
CA ILE A 485 -8.41 2.14 15.92
C ILE A 485 -9.80 2.77 15.78
N ASN A 486 -10.63 2.26 14.89
CA ASN A 486 -12.01 2.74 14.72
C ASN A 486 -12.94 2.06 15.73
N ALA A 487 -13.63 2.85 16.56
CA ALA A 487 -14.62 2.38 17.53
C ALA A 487 -16.00 3.02 17.28
N ALA A 488 -17.06 2.53 17.92
CA ALA A 488 -18.39 3.12 17.81
C ALA A 488 -18.51 4.35 18.74
N SER A 489 -19.07 5.44 18.19
CA SER A 489 -19.21 6.71 18.90
C SER A 489 -20.22 6.66 20.07
N LEU A 490 -20.05 7.54 21.05
CA LEU A 490 -20.99 7.75 22.16
C LEU A 490 -22.24 8.57 21.74
N ALA A 491 -22.20 9.27 20.60
CA ALA A 491 -23.27 10.15 20.16
C ALA A 491 -24.48 9.36 19.57
N ARG A 492 -25.43 9.04 20.47
CA ARG A 492 -26.83 8.60 20.27
C ARG A 492 -27.07 7.13 19.83
N PRO A 493 -28.04 6.40 20.45
CA PRO A 493 -28.41 5.04 20.01
C PRO A 493 -29.14 5.07 18.66
N PRO A 494 -29.08 3.98 17.88
CA PRO A 494 -29.75 3.89 16.58
C PRO A 494 -31.27 3.96 16.78
N ARG A 495 -31.95 4.88 16.09
CA ARG A 495 -33.40 4.73 15.80
C ARG A 495 -33.57 3.59 14.78
N PRO A 496 -34.72 2.88 14.80
CA PRO A 496 -34.82 1.58 14.15
C PRO A 496 -34.71 1.70 12.62
N ALA A 497 -34.06 0.69 12.02
CA ALA A 497 -33.69 0.54 10.61
C ALA A 497 -32.49 1.39 10.11
N GLY A 498 -31.30 1.07 10.64
CA GLY A 498 -30.02 1.52 10.10
C GLY A 498 -28.85 1.00 10.93
N ARG A 499 -28.48 -0.28 10.71
CA ARG A 499 -27.44 -1.07 11.42
C ARG A 499 -26.22 -0.26 11.91
N LEU A 500 -26.22 0.16 13.18
CA LEU A 500 -25.04 -0.08 14.03
C LEU A 500 -24.91 -1.61 14.21
N PRO A 501 -23.71 -2.18 14.46
CA PRO A 501 -23.68 -3.55 14.96
C PRO A 501 -24.48 -3.54 16.26
N SER A 502 -25.57 -4.30 16.32
CA SER A 502 -26.46 -4.45 17.48
C SER A 502 -25.78 -5.09 18.71
N ALA A 503 -24.45 -5.11 18.74
CA ALA A 503 -23.58 -5.81 19.68
C ALA A 503 -22.50 -4.91 20.31
N ALA A 504 -22.41 -3.61 19.96
CA ALA A 504 -21.44 -2.73 20.60
C ALA A 504 -21.84 -2.41 22.05
N VAL A 505 -20.90 -2.54 22.99
CA VAL A 505 -21.09 -2.31 24.42
C VAL A 505 -20.21 -1.16 24.93
N PRO A 506 -20.56 -0.49 26.04
CA PRO A 506 -19.73 0.55 26.64
C PRO A 506 -18.34 0.01 27.03
N ALA A 507 -17.28 0.71 26.63
CA ALA A 507 -15.92 0.47 27.10
C ALA A 507 -15.65 1.31 28.35
N CYS A 508 -15.50 0.65 29.51
CA CYS A 508 -15.12 1.28 30.76
C CYS A 508 -13.70 1.84 30.65
N ALA A 509 -13.51 3.09 31.07
CA ALA A 509 -12.23 3.78 31.09
C ALA A 509 -11.75 4.01 32.51
N PHE A 510 -10.47 3.74 32.74
CA PHE A 510 -9.81 3.95 34.02
C PHE A 510 -8.50 4.70 33.80
N ARG A 511 -8.21 5.63 34.68
CA ARG A 511 -6.90 6.28 34.77
C ARG A 511 -6.21 5.88 36.05
N ILE A 512 -4.92 5.63 35.97
CA ILE A 512 -4.05 5.47 37.13
C ILE A 512 -3.08 6.63 37.19
N ALA A 513 -3.01 7.27 38.35
CA ALA A 513 -2.01 8.27 38.68
C ALA A 513 -1.21 7.70 39.86
N ILE A 514 0.06 7.36 39.61
CA ILE A 514 0.97 6.93 40.68
C ILE A 514 1.65 8.19 41.20
N ALA A 515 1.82 8.30 42.53
CA ALA A 515 2.56 9.40 43.13
C ALA A 515 3.96 9.49 42.49
N ASP A 516 4.29 10.64 41.91
CA ASP A 516 5.53 10.92 41.17
C ASP A 516 5.76 10.06 39.90
N GLY A 517 4.72 9.36 39.41
CA GLY A 517 4.78 8.51 38.21
C GLY A 517 3.93 9.03 37.04
N PRO A 518 4.22 8.63 35.78
CA PRO A 518 3.43 9.07 34.63
C PRO A 518 2.02 8.46 34.64
N GLU A 519 1.05 9.16 34.05
CA GLU A 519 -0.33 8.66 33.93
C GLU A 519 -0.45 7.47 32.97
N SER A 520 -1.48 6.64 33.18
CA SER A 520 -1.83 5.54 32.28
C SER A 520 -3.33 5.34 32.20
N TRP A 521 -3.77 4.75 31.09
CA TRP A 521 -5.17 4.42 30.83
C TRP A 521 -5.37 2.93 30.64
N PHE A 522 -6.54 2.47 31.06
CA PHE A 522 -7.03 1.12 30.87
C PHE A 522 -8.47 1.15 30.38
N TYR A 523 -8.74 0.40 29.32
CA TYR A 523 -10.03 0.23 28.67
C TYR A 523 -10.45 -1.24 28.67
N THR A 524 -11.73 -1.48 28.95
CA THR A 524 -12.34 -2.82 28.86
C THR A 524 -13.79 -2.79 28.44
N THR A 525 -14.18 -3.71 27.56
CA THR A 525 -15.58 -4.01 27.22
C THR A 525 -16.15 -5.17 28.03
N LYS A 526 -15.36 -5.80 28.92
CA LYS A 526 -15.76 -6.96 29.73
C LYS A 526 -16.40 -6.46 31.04
N PRO A 527 -17.70 -6.72 31.30
CA PRO A 527 -18.37 -6.20 32.50
C PRO A 527 -17.72 -6.66 33.81
N ALA A 528 -17.33 -7.94 33.91
CA ALA A 528 -16.66 -8.47 35.10
C ALA A 528 -15.29 -7.81 35.36
N GLU A 529 -14.53 -7.53 34.30
CA GLU A 529 -13.23 -6.83 34.42
C GLU A 529 -13.45 -5.37 34.83
N CYS A 530 -14.47 -4.70 34.29
CA CYS A 530 -14.83 -3.35 34.69
C CYS A 530 -15.18 -3.26 36.19
N GLU A 531 -16.02 -4.16 36.70
CA GLU A 531 -16.33 -4.19 38.15
C GLU A 531 -15.12 -4.57 39.01
N ALA A 532 -14.24 -5.44 38.52
CA ALA A 532 -13.01 -5.78 39.23
C ALA A 532 -12.07 -4.57 39.37
N VAL A 533 -11.81 -3.82 38.29
CA VAL A 533 -10.87 -2.68 38.29
C VAL A 533 -11.41 -1.49 39.10
N LYS A 534 -12.73 -1.30 39.18
CA LYS A 534 -13.34 -0.29 40.08
C LYS A 534 -12.96 -0.47 41.55
N ASN A 535 -12.65 -1.71 41.96
CA ASN A 535 -12.28 -2.06 43.32
C ASN A 535 -10.75 -2.14 43.53
N GLN A 536 -9.95 -1.87 42.50
CA GLN A 536 -8.49 -1.91 42.60
C GLN A 536 -7.90 -0.57 43.08
N PRO A 537 -7.04 -0.56 44.11
CA PRO A 537 -6.36 0.66 44.56
C PRO A 537 -5.55 1.33 43.44
N GLY A 538 -5.60 2.67 43.37
CA GLY A 538 -4.85 3.47 42.40
C GLY A 538 -5.59 3.74 41.08
N TRP A 539 -6.52 2.88 40.68
CA TRP A 539 -7.35 3.11 39.50
C TRP A 539 -8.54 4.00 39.82
N ARG A 540 -8.74 5.03 39.00
CA ARG A 540 -9.90 5.92 39.03
C ARG A 540 -10.77 5.64 37.81
N TYR A 541 -12.02 5.26 38.06
CA TYR A 541 -13.03 5.11 37.00
C TYR A 541 -13.39 6.48 36.39
N GLU A 542 -13.30 6.58 35.07
CA GLU A 542 -13.58 7.81 34.30
C GLU A 542 -14.87 7.73 33.47
N GLY A 543 -15.64 6.63 33.60
CA GLY A 543 -16.88 6.42 32.86
C GLY A 543 -16.69 5.59 31.59
N THR A 544 -17.52 5.87 30.58
CA THR A 544 -17.45 5.22 29.26
C THR A 544 -16.68 6.12 28.29
N ALA A 545 -15.58 5.62 27.72
CA ALA A 545 -14.80 6.39 26.74
C ALA A 545 -15.33 6.26 25.30
N PHE A 546 -15.81 5.07 24.93
CA PHE A 546 -16.35 4.75 23.60
C PHE A 546 -17.21 3.49 23.68
N HIS A 547 -17.84 3.09 22.57
CA HIS A 547 -18.47 1.77 22.44
C HIS A 547 -17.63 0.88 21.51
N ALA A 548 -17.51 -0.40 21.84
CA ALA A 548 -16.84 -1.38 20.99
C ALA A 548 -17.56 -2.72 21.06
N VAL A 549 -17.42 -3.54 20.01
CA VAL A 549 -17.98 -4.89 20.01
C VAL A 549 -17.02 -5.79 20.82
N PRO A 550 -17.52 -6.56 21.81
CA PRO A 550 -16.67 -7.50 22.53
C PRO A 550 -16.29 -8.66 21.62
N VAL A 551 -15.12 -9.23 21.86
CA VAL A 551 -14.72 -10.50 21.23
C VAL A 551 -15.59 -11.64 21.73
N ASP A 552 -15.78 -12.68 20.91
CA ASP A 552 -16.50 -13.88 21.32
C ASP A 552 -15.70 -14.73 22.32
N ALA A 553 -16.28 -15.86 22.76
CA ALA A 553 -15.62 -16.78 23.71
C ALA A 553 -14.32 -17.40 23.16
N ALA A 554 -14.12 -17.39 21.84
CA ALA A 554 -12.90 -17.84 21.17
C ALA A 554 -11.95 -16.66 20.85
N GLY A 555 -12.24 -15.45 21.32
CA GLY A 555 -11.41 -14.26 21.07
C GLY A 555 -11.56 -13.66 19.67
N ARG A 556 -12.62 -14.01 18.93
CA ARG A 556 -12.81 -13.60 17.53
C ARG A 556 -13.76 -12.42 17.40
N CYS A 557 -13.58 -11.68 16.31
CA CYS A 557 -14.46 -10.59 15.92
C CYS A 557 -15.41 -11.00 14.79
N PRO A 558 -16.58 -10.35 14.69
CA PRO A 558 -17.47 -10.52 13.54
C PRO A 558 -16.77 -10.23 12.22
N ALA A 559 -17.26 -10.83 11.13
CA ALA A 559 -16.72 -10.60 9.79
C ALA A 559 -16.64 -9.09 9.46
N GLY A 560 -15.50 -8.66 8.94
CA GLY A 560 -15.21 -7.25 8.63
C GLY A 560 -14.76 -6.41 9.82
N GLN A 561 -14.65 -6.96 11.02
CA GLN A 561 -14.00 -6.31 12.16
C GLN A 561 -12.66 -6.97 12.46
N ARG A 562 -11.77 -6.22 13.10
CA ARG A 562 -10.43 -6.71 13.48
C ARG A 562 -10.34 -6.91 14.99
N VAL A 563 -9.64 -7.95 15.41
CA VAL A 563 -9.30 -8.16 16.82
C VAL A 563 -8.31 -7.11 17.27
N VAL A 564 -8.59 -6.44 18.38
CA VAL A 564 -7.66 -5.56 19.08
C VAL A 564 -7.09 -6.32 20.28
N HIS A 565 -5.77 -6.50 20.28
CA HIS A 565 -5.01 -7.04 21.39
C HIS A 565 -4.64 -5.96 22.39
N ARG A 566 -4.49 -6.37 23.65
CA ARG A 566 -3.98 -5.52 24.73
C ARG A 566 -2.64 -6.07 25.22
N ALA A 567 -1.59 -5.27 25.10
CA ALA A 567 -0.28 -5.57 25.65
C ALA A 567 -0.08 -4.80 26.97
N TYR A 568 0.50 -5.44 27.97
CA TYR A 568 0.79 -4.87 29.28
C TYR A 568 2.28 -4.80 29.54
N ASN A 569 2.80 -3.65 29.99
CA ASN A 569 4.22 -3.45 30.25
C ASN A 569 4.76 -4.19 31.50
N ASN A 570 3.97 -5.05 32.14
CA ASN A 570 4.34 -5.73 33.39
C ASN A 570 4.70 -4.79 34.57
N GLY A 571 4.29 -3.51 34.49
CA GLY A 571 4.74 -2.49 35.45
C GLY A 571 6.24 -2.19 35.36
N ALA A 572 6.90 -2.60 34.27
CA ALA A 572 8.34 -2.43 34.07
C ALA A 572 8.75 -0.94 33.96
N GLY A 573 10.02 -0.65 34.28
CA GLY A 573 10.57 0.71 34.29
C GLY A 573 10.23 1.46 35.59
N SER A 574 9.35 2.46 35.50
CA SER A 574 8.94 3.35 36.62
C SER A 574 8.10 2.68 37.72
N GLY A 575 7.80 1.38 37.62
CA GLY A 575 6.88 0.67 38.51
C GLY A 575 5.40 0.91 38.19
N ALA A 576 5.11 1.68 37.14
CA ALA A 576 3.76 2.10 36.78
C ALA A 576 3.18 1.27 35.61
N PRO A 577 1.96 0.75 35.73
CA PRO A 577 1.35 -0.06 34.68
C PRO A 577 1.01 0.80 33.46
N ASN A 578 1.25 0.29 32.25
CA ASN A 578 0.80 0.89 31.00
C ASN A 578 0.31 -0.21 30.04
N HIS A 579 -0.77 0.08 29.32
CA HIS A 579 -1.37 -0.83 28.36
C HIS A 579 -1.32 -0.20 26.97
N ARG A 580 -0.95 -0.99 25.97
CA ARG A 580 -1.01 -0.64 24.56
C ARG A 580 -2.09 -1.47 23.89
N TYR A 581 -2.84 -0.86 22.98
CA TYR A 581 -3.91 -1.52 22.25
C TYR A 581 -3.59 -1.49 20.76
N THR A 582 -3.60 -2.64 20.09
CA THR A 582 -3.28 -2.72 18.67
C THR A 582 -4.09 -3.78 17.95
N SER A 583 -4.48 -3.50 16.70
CA SER A 583 -5.06 -4.50 15.79
C SER A 583 -4.04 -5.04 14.78
N SER A 584 -2.75 -4.80 15.00
CA SER A 584 -1.65 -5.26 14.16
C SER A 584 -0.90 -6.37 14.91
N ASP A 585 -0.85 -7.56 14.31
CA ASP A 585 -0.18 -8.71 14.88
C ASP A 585 1.35 -8.48 14.89
N SER A 586 1.91 -7.76 13.91
CA SER A 586 3.33 -7.37 13.91
C SER A 586 3.68 -6.41 15.05
N THR A 587 2.84 -5.41 15.31
CA THR A 587 3.00 -4.49 16.44
C THR A 587 2.96 -5.24 17.77
N LEU A 588 2.02 -6.18 17.93
CA LEU A 588 1.93 -7.00 19.14
C LEU A 588 3.17 -7.87 19.33
N ARG A 589 3.64 -8.56 18.27
CA ARG A 589 4.88 -9.34 18.31
C ARG A 589 6.07 -8.49 18.73
N GLU A 590 6.15 -7.24 18.28
CA GLU A 590 7.19 -6.30 18.70
C GLU A 590 7.09 -5.95 20.18
N MET A 591 5.90 -5.66 20.70
CA MET A 591 5.71 -5.39 22.13
C MET A 591 6.15 -6.58 22.99
N VAL A 592 5.80 -7.80 22.59
CA VAL A 592 6.23 -9.02 23.27
C VAL A 592 7.75 -9.18 23.25
N ARG A 593 8.40 -8.94 22.10
CA ARG A 593 9.89 -8.93 22.01
C ARG A 593 10.53 -7.90 22.93
N ARG A 594 9.85 -6.78 23.20
CA ARG A 594 10.27 -5.73 24.15
C ARG A 594 9.95 -6.05 25.62
N GLY A 595 9.44 -7.24 25.92
CA GLY A 595 9.17 -7.69 27.29
C GLY A 595 7.77 -7.36 27.83
N TRP A 596 6.86 -6.89 26.98
CA TRP A 596 5.46 -6.70 27.36
C TRP A 596 4.71 -8.04 27.33
N ALA A 597 3.76 -8.22 28.25
CA ALA A 597 2.86 -9.37 28.24
C ALA A 597 1.71 -9.14 27.24
N ASP A 598 1.43 -10.12 26.39
CA ASP A 598 0.19 -10.17 25.60
C ASP A 598 -0.95 -10.64 26.51
N GLU A 599 -1.89 -9.76 26.84
CA GLU A 599 -3.09 -10.08 27.62
C GLU A 599 -4.23 -10.63 26.74
N GLY A 600 -4.00 -10.71 25.43
CA GLY A 600 -4.89 -11.29 24.44
C GLY A 600 -5.96 -10.34 23.89
N PRO A 601 -6.95 -10.90 23.18
CA PRO A 601 -8.05 -10.17 22.58
C PRO A 601 -8.87 -9.37 23.61
N ALA A 602 -8.96 -8.06 23.41
CA ALA A 602 -9.65 -7.14 24.30
C ALA A 602 -11.02 -6.70 23.76
N MET A 603 -11.08 -6.36 22.47
CA MET A 603 -12.27 -5.83 21.80
C MET A 603 -12.13 -5.93 20.28
N CYS A 604 -13.18 -5.56 19.54
CA CYS A 604 -13.18 -5.49 18.10
C CYS A 604 -13.13 -4.05 17.58
N ALA A 605 -12.26 -3.82 16.61
CA ALA A 605 -12.18 -2.59 15.83
C ALA A 605 -13.14 -2.65 14.64
N LEU A 606 -13.82 -1.54 14.38
CA LEU A 606 -14.57 -1.33 13.15
C LEU A 606 -13.59 -1.23 11.95
N PRO A 607 -14.07 -1.52 10.72
CA PRO A 607 -13.29 -1.40 9.51
C PRO A 607 -12.47 -0.13 9.43
#